data_AF-A0A6J8ETT3-F1
#
_entry.id   AF-A0A6J8ETT3-F1
#
_cell.length_a   1.000
_cell.length_b   1.000
_cell.length_c   1.000
_cell.angle_alpha   90.00
_cell.angle_beta   90.00
_cell.angle_gamma   90.00
#
_symmetry.space_group_name_H-M   'P 1'
#
loop_
_entity.id
_entity.type
_entity.pdbx_description
1 polymer ?
#
loop_
_entity_poly.entity_id
_entity_poly.type
_entity_poly.pdbx_seq_one_letter_code
_entity_poly.pdbx_strand_id
1 'polypeptide(L)'
;MKYTNLDFGKSLVYLTKCTVEIINNKSGTFTTGDIITLRIILRNENGDVLADGGDFIKIWMTEKGAGSVGYVVDHGNGTYIGVIKALWSGSSHIKILLSFPKESIGLFVNYINKNGMLRTLKGVFKNARGETDKGICGIHTLTKHGICDFTSLNYGMRFFCSLPDTPGFNCSDWYAPIGDMTVSTFTKTQKHFIR
;
A
#
# COMPACT_ATOMS: atom_id res chain seq x y z
N MET A 1 6.58 -28.12 5.94
CA MET A 1 6.95 -26.78 5.43
C MET A 1 6.38 -25.77 6.40
N LYS A 2 7.21 -25.12 7.23
CA LYS A 2 6.75 -24.19 8.27
C LYS A 2 6.35 -22.88 7.60
N TYR A 3 5.07 -22.55 7.63
CA TYR A 3 4.58 -21.21 7.30
C TYR A 3 5.00 -20.27 8.43
N THR A 4 6.07 -19.50 8.22
CA THR A 4 6.30 -18.31 9.04
C THR A 4 5.31 -17.25 8.60
N ASN A 5 4.34 -16.95 9.46
CA ASN A 5 3.53 -15.74 9.36
C ASN A 5 4.49 -14.55 9.18
N LEU A 6 4.45 -13.90 8.02
CA LEU A 6 5.04 -12.59 7.84
C LEU A 6 4.15 -11.60 8.61
N ASP A 7 4.38 -11.52 9.92
CA ASP A 7 3.83 -10.47 10.77
C ASP A 7 4.48 -9.14 10.33
N PHE A 8 3.84 -8.48 9.36
CA PHE A 8 4.27 -7.20 8.76
C PHE A 8 4.20 -6.00 9.74
N GLY A 9 4.24 -6.24 11.05
CA GLY A 9 4.11 -5.22 12.08
C GLY A 9 5.16 -5.27 13.19
N LYS A 10 6.05 -6.27 13.23
CA LYS A 10 7.05 -6.38 14.30
C LYS A 10 8.41 -6.81 13.74
N SER A 11 9.41 -5.97 14.00
CA SER A 11 10.85 -6.22 13.80
C SER A 11 11.41 -5.90 12.41
N LEU A 12 11.59 -4.60 12.17
CA LEU A 12 12.81 -3.98 11.62
C LEU A 12 12.72 -2.45 11.81
N VAL A 13 12.19 -2.00 12.96
CA VAL A 13 12.21 -0.59 13.31
C VAL A 13 13.57 -0.35 13.95
N TYR A 14 14.56 0.03 13.15
CA TYR A 14 15.62 0.89 13.68
C TYR A 14 14.92 2.07 14.34
N LEU A 15 15.13 2.32 15.63
CA LEU A 15 14.42 3.38 16.36
C LEU A 15 14.85 4.73 15.79
N THR A 16 14.15 5.14 14.73
CA THR A 16 14.44 6.36 13.99
C THR A 16 13.82 7.52 14.76
N LYS A 17 14.66 8.39 15.31
CA LYS A 17 14.20 9.62 15.94
C LYS A 17 13.82 10.61 14.83
N CYS A 18 12.74 11.34 15.03
CA CYS A 18 12.26 12.34 14.08
C CYS A 18 12.30 13.72 14.75
N THR A 19 13.01 14.66 14.13
CA THR A 19 12.97 16.08 14.49
C THR A 19 12.11 16.83 13.49
N VAL A 20 11.21 17.68 13.98
CA VAL A 20 10.28 18.45 13.15
C VAL A 20 10.37 19.91 13.55
N GLU A 21 10.49 20.79 12.56
CA GLU A 21 10.51 22.24 12.74
C GLU A 21 9.63 22.92 11.69
N ILE A 22 8.81 23.88 12.09
CA ILE A 22 8.15 24.80 11.17
C ILE A 22 9.17 25.85 10.73
N ILE A 23 9.43 25.99 9.43
CA ILE A 23 10.53 26.84 8.95
C ILE A 23 10.11 28.25 8.54
N ASN A 24 8.86 28.46 8.13
CA ASN A 24 8.44 29.74 7.54
C ASN A 24 7.71 30.66 8.53
N ASN A 25 7.13 30.13 9.62
CA ASN A 25 6.66 30.96 10.73
C ASN A 25 6.77 30.22 12.08
N LYS A 26 7.78 30.59 12.86
CA LYS A 26 8.06 29.95 14.17
C LYS A 26 7.06 30.32 15.26
N SER A 27 6.19 31.32 15.05
CA SER A 27 5.12 31.64 16.01
C SER A 27 4.02 30.58 16.04
N GLY A 28 3.95 29.71 15.02
CA GLY A 28 2.89 28.72 14.89
C GLY A 28 1.52 29.30 14.53
N THR A 29 1.43 30.60 14.22
CA THR A 29 0.19 31.27 13.83
C THR A 29 0.15 31.44 12.31
N PHE A 30 -0.94 31.03 11.67
CA PHE A 30 -1.10 31.10 10.22
C PHE A 30 -2.49 31.65 9.87
N THR A 31 -2.58 32.32 8.72
CA THR A 31 -3.83 32.77 8.13
C THR A 31 -4.38 31.69 7.19
N THR A 32 -5.70 31.60 7.09
CA THR A 32 -6.35 30.74 6.10
C THR A 32 -5.84 31.06 4.70
N GLY A 33 -5.37 30.05 3.98
CA GLY A 33 -4.74 30.16 2.69
C GLY A 33 -3.21 30.03 2.73
N ASP A 34 -2.58 30.26 3.88
CA ASP A 34 -1.13 30.19 4.04
C ASP A 34 -0.59 28.79 3.75
N ILE A 35 0.65 28.75 3.28
CA ILE A 35 1.43 27.53 3.18
C ILE A 35 2.25 27.38 4.47
N ILE A 36 2.16 26.22 5.10
CA ILE A 36 2.96 25.83 6.26
C ILE A 36 4.05 24.89 5.74
N THR A 37 5.31 25.26 5.98
CA THR A 37 6.46 24.45 5.56
C THR A 37 7.16 23.88 6.79
N LEU A 38 7.42 22.58 6.74
CA LEU A 38 8.03 21.79 7.80
C LEU A 38 9.37 21.26 7.32
N ARG A 39 10.42 21.40 8.12
CA ARG A 39 11.65 20.63 8.00
C ARG A 39 11.52 19.40 8.88
N ILE A 40 11.71 18.24 8.28
CA ILE A 40 11.66 16.95 8.94
C ILE A 40 13.03 16.30 8.78
N ILE A 41 13.62 15.86 9.89
CA ILE A 41 14.96 15.25 9.91
C ILE A 41 14.83 13.90 10.60
N LEU A 42 15.15 12.84 9.86
CA LEU A 42 15.23 11.50 10.43
C LEU A 42 16.64 11.25 10.94
N ARG A 43 16.73 10.63 12.12
CA ARG A 43 17.99 10.36 12.82
C ARG A 43 18.07 8.92 13.27
N ASN A 44 19.27 8.37 13.23
CA ASN A 44 19.56 7.04 13.79
C ASN A 44 19.50 7.07 15.34
N GLU A 45 19.74 5.92 15.96
CA GLU A 45 19.70 5.78 17.43
C GLU A 45 20.77 6.64 18.14
N ASN A 46 21.92 6.80 17.49
CA ASN A 46 23.03 7.63 17.95
C ASN A 46 22.72 9.14 17.87
N GLY A 47 21.65 9.53 17.15
CA GLY A 47 21.24 10.91 16.95
C GLY A 47 21.80 11.56 15.69
N ASP A 48 22.56 10.84 14.85
CA ASP A 48 23.04 11.35 13.57
C ASP A 48 21.92 11.38 12.54
N VAL A 49 21.95 12.36 11.63
CA VAL A 49 21.02 12.41 10.50
C VAL A 49 21.24 11.17 9.63
N LEU A 50 20.17 10.55 9.15
CA LEU A 50 20.28 9.43 8.23
C LEU A 50 21.04 9.88 6.97
N ALA A 51 21.95 9.04 6.48
CA ALA A 51 22.77 9.38 5.30
C ALA A 51 21.93 9.50 4.01
N ASP A 52 20.86 8.72 3.93
CA ASP A 52 20.03 8.59 2.74
C ASP A 52 18.54 8.78 3.07
N GLY A 53 17.82 9.33 2.10
CA GLY A 53 16.35 9.34 2.07
C GLY A 53 15.75 8.02 1.58
N GLY A 54 14.52 8.08 1.09
CA GLY A 54 13.75 6.95 0.55
C GLY A 54 12.62 6.48 1.48
N ASP A 55 12.41 7.16 2.60
CA ASP A 55 11.37 6.83 3.56
C ASP A 55 10.02 7.42 3.15
N PHE A 56 8.94 6.64 3.32
CA PHE A 56 7.60 7.11 3.03
C PHE A 56 7.00 7.82 4.24
N ILE A 57 7.00 9.15 4.19
CA ILE A 57 6.47 10.03 5.24
C ILE A 57 5.12 10.62 4.81
N LYS A 58 4.14 10.57 5.71
CA LYS A 58 2.85 11.23 5.55
C LYS A 58 2.75 12.40 6.50
N ILE A 59 2.15 13.48 6.03
CA ILE A 59 1.81 14.64 6.84
C ILE A 59 0.36 15.03 6.62
N TRP A 60 -0.31 15.42 7.70
CA TRP A 60 -1.67 15.94 7.61
C TRP A 60 -1.95 16.89 8.76
N MET A 61 -2.85 17.83 8.53
CA MET A 61 -3.37 18.75 9.52
C MET A 61 -4.77 18.28 9.92
N THR A 62 -5.09 18.36 11.21
CA THR A 62 -6.41 17.96 11.72
C THR A 62 -6.89 18.87 12.84
N GLU A 63 -8.18 19.10 12.84
CA GLU A 63 -8.96 19.73 13.91
C GLU A 63 -10.29 18.95 14.06
N LYS A 64 -11.06 19.15 15.12
CA LYS A 64 -12.31 18.41 15.34
C LYS A 64 -13.25 18.56 14.13
N GLY A 65 -13.43 17.47 13.36
CA GLY A 65 -14.29 17.43 12.18
C GLY A 65 -13.65 17.88 10.87
N ALA A 66 -12.37 18.25 10.85
CA ALA A 66 -11.65 18.69 9.65
C ALA A 66 -10.28 18.02 9.52
N GLY A 67 -9.87 17.78 8.27
CA GLY A 67 -8.58 17.18 7.92
C GLY A 67 -8.09 17.64 6.56
N SER A 68 -6.79 17.89 6.45
CA SER A 68 -6.11 18.21 5.18
C SER A 68 -4.82 17.43 5.08
N VAL A 69 -4.50 16.94 3.89
CA VAL A 69 -3.27 16.19 3.61
C VAL A 69 -2.25 17.13 2.98
N GLY A 70 -1.00 17.03 3.42
CA GLY A 70 0.12 17.69 2.77
C GLY A 70 0.96 16.73 1.93
N TYR A 71 1.94 17.27 1.24
CA TYR A 71 2.93 16.48 0.51
C TYR A 71 4.31 16.61 1.15
N VAL A 72 5.16 15.62 0.91
CA VAL A 72 6.54 15.58 1.41
C VAL A 72 7.48 15.51 0.21
N VAL A 73 8.53 16.32 0.26
CA VAL A 73 9.67 16.28 -0.65
C VAL A 73 10.84 15.66 0.10
N ASP A 74 11.40 14.60 -0.46
CA ASP A 74 12.60 13.94 0.05
C ASP A 74 13.84 14.55 -0.62
N HIS A 75 14.82 14.95 0.18
CA HIS A 75 16.09 15.48 -0.33
C HIS A 75 17.15 14.39 -0.58
N GLY A 76 16.86 13.14 -0.26
CA GLY A 76 17.74 12.00 -0.47
C GLY A 76 18.88 11.90 0.56
N ASN A 77 18.88 12.72 1.61
CA ASN A 77 19.97 12.80 2.60
C ASN A 77 19.46 12.73 4.06
N GLY A 78 18.36 12.00 4.28
CA GLY A 78 17.69 11.90 5.58
C GLY A 78 16.91 13.13 6.01
N THR A 79 16.89 14.19 5.20
CA THR A 79 16.07 15.39 5.41
C THR A 79 14.94 15.49 4.40
N TYR A 80 13.82 16.02 4.88
CA TYR A 80 12.57 16.10 4.13
C TYR A 80 11.90 17.46 4.36
N ILE A 81 11.16 17.92 3.36
CA ILE A 81 10.31 19.11 3.47
C ILE A 81 8.84 18.70 3.36
N GLY A 82 8.09 18.96 4.42
CA GLY A 82 6.64 18.82 4.43
C GLY A 82 5.95 20.13 4.07
N VAL A 83 4.93 20.08 3.23
CA VAL A 83 4.14 21.24 2.82
C VAL A 83 2.65 20.97 3.05
N ILE A 84 2.02 21.81 3.87
CA ILE A 84 0.58 21.78 4.17
C ILE A 84 -0.04 23.14 3.89
N LYS A 85 -1.27 23.18 3.38
CA LYS A 85 -2.03 24.43 3.26
C LYS A 85 -2.95 24.60 4.47
N ALA A 86 -2.95 25.79 5.06
CA ALA A 86 -3.87 26.18 6.13
C ALA A 86 -5.27 26.42 5.52
N LEU A 87 -6.17 25.43 5.61
CA LEU A 87 -7.46 25.48 4.92
C LEU A 87 -8.61 26.06 5.76
N TRP A 88 -8.40 26.27 7.05
CA TRP A 88 -9.43 26.79 7.96
C TRP A 88 -8.80 27.57 9.12
N SER A 89 -9.62 28.41 9.75
CA SER A 89 -9.29 29.09 11.00
C SER A 89 -9.56 28.17 12.18
N GLY A 90 -8.65 28.13 13.17
CA GLY A 90 -8.83 27.32 14.37
C GLY A 90 -7.51 26.78 14.93
N SER A 91 -7.62 25.95 15.96
CA SER A 91 -6.47 25.32 16.61
C SER A 91 -6.24 23.94 16.02
N SER A 92 -5.36 23.89 15.04
CA SER A 92 -5.03 22.66 14.31
C SER A 92 -3.79 21.95 14.84
N HIS A 93 -3.76 20.63 14.67
CA HIS A 93 -2.59 19.81 14.94
C HIS A 93 -2.02 19.30 13.61
N ILE A 94 -0.73 19.48 13.41
CA ILE A 94 0.01 18.82 12.33
C ILE A 94 0.50 17.47 12.85
N LYS A 95 0.18 16.42 12.12
CA LYS A 95 0.59 15.05 12.40
C LYS A 95 1.54 14.57 11.31
N ILE A 96 2.57 13.85 11.72
CA ILE A 96 3.60 13.32 10.84
C ILE A 96 3.76 11.84 11.18
N LEU A 97 3.80 11.00 10.15
CA LEU A 97 3.96 9.56 10.28
C LEU A 97 4.98 9.05 9.29
N LEU A 98 6.05 8.45 9.81
CA LEU A 98 6.90 7.54 9.04
C LEU A 98 6.09 6.28 8.78
N SER A 99 5.49 6.19 7.59
CA SER A 99 4.56 5.12 7.23
C SER A 99 5.30 3.86 6.82
N PHE A 100 6.35 3.98 6.01
CA PHE A 100 7.23 2.87 5.64
C PHE A 100 8.68 3.35 5.59
N PRO A 101 9.58 2.76 6.40
CA PRO A 101 11.01 2.97 6.26
C PRO A 101 11.52 2.48 4.90
N LYS A 102 12.57 3.09 4.38
CA LYS A 102 13.17 2.71 3.09
C LYS A 102 13.61 1.25 3.04
N GLU A 103 14.04 0.67 4.16
CA GLU A 103 14.46 -0.73 4.26
C GLU A 103 13.27 -1.65 4.04
N SER A 104 12.10 -1.29 4.59
CA SER A 104 10.85 -2.03 4.40
C SER A 104 10.38 -1.95 2.93
N ILE A 105 10.45 -0.76 2.34
CA ILE A 105 10.14 -0.56 0.92
C ILE A 105 11.10 -1.37 0.04
N GLY A 106 12.39 -1.35 0.35
CA GLY A 106 13.41 -2.12 -0.37
C GLY A 106 13.15 -3.62 -0.32
N LEU A 107 12.82 -4.17 0.86
CA LEU A 107 12.44 -5.57 1.01
C LEU A 107 11.19 -5.92 0.18
N PHE A 108 10.17 -5.06 0.23
CA PHE A 108 8.93 -5.23 -0.52
C PHE A 108 9.16 -5.23 -2.03
N VAL A 109 9.86 -4.21 -2.54
CA VAL A 109 10.17 -4.06 -3.96
C VAL A 109 11.03 -5.23 -4.44
N ASN A 110 12.04 -5.64 -3.67
CA ASN A 110 12.84 -6.82 -4.00
C ASN A 110 12.00 -8.10 -4.04
N TYR A 111 11.09 -8.30 -3.09
CA TYR A 111 10.19 -9.45 -3.08
C TYR A 111 9.30 -9.48 -4.32
N ILE A 112 8.72 -8.34 -4.71
CA ILE A 112 7.91 -8.23 -5.93
C ILE A 112 8.78 -8.43 -7.17
N ASN A 113 9.96 -7.85 -7.27
CA ASN A 113 10.83 -8.04 -8.44
C ASN A 113 11.22 -9.52 -8.62
N LYS A 114 11.41 -10.26 -7.52
CA LYS A 114 11.76 -11.69 -7.55
C LYS A 114 10.57 -12.61 -7.82
N ASN A 115 9.41 -12.34 -7.22
CA ASN A 115 8.26 -13.25 -7.22
C ASN A 115 7.08 -12.74 -8.07
N GLY A 116 7.20 -11.51 -8.61
CA GLY A 116 6.25 -10.74 -9.41
C GLY A 116 4.89 -10.43 -8.77
N MET A 117 4.64 -10.86 -7.53
CA MET A 117 3.47 -10.48 -6.75
C MET A 117 3.83 -10.38 -5.27
N LEU A 118 3.16 -9.46 -4.57
CA LEU A 118 3.28 -9.36 -3.11
C LEU A 118 2.46 -10.43 -2.38
N ARG A 119 1.25 -10.67 -2.87
CA ARG A 119 0.28 -11.58 -2.28
C ARG A 119 -0.42 -12.35 -3.37
N THR A 120 -0.81 -13.56 -3.02
CA THR A 120 -1.66 -14.38 -3.85
C THR A 120 -3.07 -13.82 -3.89
N LEU A 121 -3.68 -13.78 -5.08
CA LEU A 121 -5.06 -13.33 -5.27
C LEU A 121 -6.02 -14.51 -5.17
N LYS A 122 -7.31 -14.26 -4.94
CA LYS A 122 -8.35 -15.29 -5.06
C LYS A 122 -9.24 -14.99 -6.25
N GLY A 123 -9.45 -15.95 -7.13
CA GLY A 123 -10.42 -15.86 -8.24
C GLY A 123 -11.74 -16.45 -7.79
N VAL A 124 -12.85 -15.76 -8.06
CA VAL A 124 -14.20 -16.28 -7.82
C VAL A 124 -14.68 -16.99 -9.06
N PHE A 125 -15.18 -18.20 -8.86
CA PHE A 125 -15.86 -18.99 -9.87
C PHE A 125 -17.34 -19.09 -9.50
N LYS A 126 -18.23 -18.87 -10.47
CA LYS A 126 -19.66 -19.04 -10.31
C LYS A 126 -20.18 -19.96 -11.41
N ASN A 127 -20.58 -21.16 -11.03
CA ASN A 127 -21.04 -22.15 -11.99
C ASN A 127 -22.49 -21.90 -12.43
N ALA A 128 -22.96 -22.70 -13.38
CA ALA A 128 -24.32 -22.61 -13.94
C ALA A 128 -25.44 -22.82 -12.90
N ARG A 129 -25.17 -23.54 -11.80
CA ARG A 129 -26.12 -23.74 -10.69
C ARG A 129 -26.21 -22.52 -9.76
N GLY A 130 -25.38 -21.51 -9.99
CA GLY A 130 -25.30 -20.32 -9.16
C GLY A 130 -24.43 -20.48 -7.92
N GLU A 131 -23.77 -21.62 -7.75
CA GLU A 131 -22.84 -21.88 -6.66
C GLU A 131 -21.55 -21.09 -6.89
N THR A 132 -20.90 -20.65 -5.82
CA THR A 132 -19.67 -19.88 -5.88
C THR A 132 -18.57 -20.52 -5.04
N ASP A 133 -17.37 -20.61 -5.60
CA ASP A 133 -16.18 -21.02 -4.86
C ASP A 133 -14.93 -20.27 -5.37
N LYS A 134 -13.80 -20.39 -4.66
CA LYS A 134 -12.60 -19.59 -4.88
C LYS A 134 -11.40 -20.47 -5.25
N GLY A 135 -10.73 -20.07 -6.31
CA GLY A 135 -9.41 -20.57 -6.68
C GLY A 135 -8.30 -19.61 -6.27
N ILE A 136 -7.09 -20.13 -6.16
CA ILE A 136 -5.89 -19.34 -5.86
C ILE A 136 -5.29 -18.84 -7.18
N CYS A 137 -5.07 -17.53 -7.30
CA CYS A 137 -4.60 -16.88 -8.52
C CYS A 137 -3.25 -16.18 -8.36
N GLY A 138 -2.47 -16.18 -9.45
CA GLY A 138 -1.19 -15.50 -9.50
C GLY A 138 -0.51 -15.50 -10.86
N ILE A 139 0.68 -14.90 -10.93
CA ILE A 139 1.49 -14.88 -12.16
C ILE A 139 2.28 -16.17 -12.41
N HIS A 140 2.32 -17.06 -11.42
CA HIS A 140 2.93 -18.38 -11.46
C HIS A 140 1.87 -19.43 -11.16
N THR A 141 2.06 -20.64 -11.64
CA THR A 141 1.19 -21.78 -11.32
C THR A 141 1.39 -22.20 -9.87
N LEU A 142 0.39 -21.97 -9.02
CA LEU A 142 0.47 -22.22 -7.57
C LEU A 142 0.04 -23.65 -7.17
N THR A 143 -0.54 -24.40 -8.10
CA THR A 143 -0.91 -25.82 -7.98
C THR A 143 -0.53 -26.55 -9.27
N LYS A 144 -0.46 -27.88 -9.24
CA LYS A 144 -0.22 -28.74 -10.42
C LYS A 144 -1.50 -29.30 -11.03
N HIS A 145 -2.66 -29.14 -10.39
CA HIS A 145 -3.93 -29.70 -10.85
C HIS A 145 -4.98 -28.61 -11.04
N GLY A 146 -5.72 -28.68 -12.15
CA GLY A 146 -6.82 -27.77 -12.49
C GLY A 146 -6.40 -26.32 -12.56
N ILE A 147 -5.73 -25.91 -13.64
CA ILE A 147 -5.25 -24.53 -13.83
C ILE A 147 -5.98 -23.88 -14.99
N CYS A 148 -6.47 -22.67 -14.76
CA CYS A 148 -7.01 -21.78 -15.77
C CYS A 148 -5.97 -20.73 -16.14
N ASP A 149 -5.58 -20.70 -17.42
CA ASP A 149 -4.72 -19.66 -17.98
C ASP A 149 -5.59 -18.50 -18.48
N PHE A 150 -5.39 -17.34 -17.86
CA PHE A 150 -6.08 -16.10 -18.19
C PHE A 150 -5.12 -15.04 -18.74
N THR A 151 -3.94 -15.43 -19.20
CA THR A 151 -2.91 -14.53 -19.75
C THR A 151 -3.44 -13.69 -20.91
N SER A 152 -4.21 -14.29 -21.81
CA SER A 152 -4.82 -13.58 -22.95
C SER A 152 -5.85 -12.53 -22.50
N LEU A 153 -6.63 -12.85 -21.48
CA LEU A 153 -7.58 -11.92 -20.87
C LEU A 153 -6.86 -10.81 -20.08
N ASN A 154 -5.66 -11.10 -19.55
CA ASN A 154 -4.82 -10.18 -18.81
C ASN A 154 -3.81 -9.43 -19.70
N TYR A 155 -4.22 -9.05 -20.92
CA TYR A 155 -3.42 -8.21 -21.84
C TYR A 155 -2.01 -8.78 -22.14
N GLY A 156 -1.88 -10.11 -22.17
CA GLY A 156 -0.61 -10.79 -22.42
C GLY A 156 0.30 -10.92 -21.20
N MET A 157 -0.09 -10.37 -20.04
CA MET A 157 0.62 -10.55 -18.78
C MET A 157 0.21 -11.87 -18.13
N ARG A 158 1.18 -12.67 -17.70
CA ARG A 158 0.94 -14.00 -17.09
C ARG A 158 -0.04 -13.91 -15.93
N PHE A 159 -1.11 -14.68 -16.00
CA PHE A 159 -2.08 -14.80 -14.91
C PHE A 159 -2.80 -16.14 -14.95
N PHE A 160 -2.68 -16.88 -13.87
CA PHE A 160 -3.18 -18.24 -13.72
C PHE A 160 -4.00 -18.34 -12.46
N CYS A 161 -5.10 -19.08 -12.50
CA CYS A 161 -5.89 -19.42 -11.32
C CYS A 161 -6.05 -20.93 -11.20
N SER A 162 -5.96 -21.46 -9.99
CA SER A 162 -6.45 -22.82 -9.74
C SER A 162 -7.96 -22.85 -9.90
N LEU A 163 -8.51 -23.98 -10.33
CA LEU A 163 -9.91 -24.30 -10.09
C LEU A 163 -10.13 -24.43 -8.57
N PRO A 164 -11.36 -24.19 -8.09
CA PRO A 164 -11.73 -24.57 -6.74
C PRO A 164 -11.59 -26.08 -6.53
N ASP A 165 -11.27 -26.50 -5.30
CA ASP A 165 -11.18 -27.93 -4.94
C ASP A 165 -12.56 -28.62 -4.98
N THR A 166 -13.63 -27.84 -4.79
CA THR A 166 -15.01 -28.32 -4.92
C THR A 166 -15.28 -28.75 -6.36
N PRO A 167 -15.80 -29.97 -6.61
CA PRO A 167 -16.16 -30.41 -7.96
C PRO A 167 -17.27 -29.57 -8.59
N GLY A 168 -17.29 -29.50 -9.93
CA GLY A 168 -18.35 -28.83 -10.70
C GLY A 168 -18.07 -27.36 -11.03
N PHE A 169 -16.80 -26.96 -11.02
CA PHE A 169 -16.33 -25.67 -11.53
C PHE A 169 -15.39 -25.86 -12.72
N ASN A 170 -15.54 -24.99 -13.71
CA ASN A 170 -14.72 -24.94 -14.91
C ASN A 170 -14.09 -23.55 -15.08
N CYS A 171 -13.07 -23.43 -15.93
CA CYS A 171 -12.40 -22.14 -16.17
C CYS A 171 -13.32 -21.05 -16.74
N SER A 172 -14.36 -21.46 -17.49
CA SER A 172 -15.40 -20.56 -17.99
C SER A 172 -16.24 -19.92 -16.89
N ASP A 173 -16.28 -20.52 -15.70
CA ASP A 173 -17.07 -20.05 -14.56
C ASP A 173 -16.39 -18.88 -13.85
N TRP A 174 -15.19 -18.49 -14.27
CA TRP A 174 -14.49 -17.35 -13.70
C TRP A 174 -15.33 -16.08 -13.81
N TYR A 175 -15.52 -15.45 -12.65
CA TYR A 175 -16.40 -14.31 -12.45
C TYR A 175 -15.60 -13.02 -12.22
N ALA A 176 -14.74 -12.99 -11.20
CA ALA A 176 -13.95 -11.81 -10.84
C ALA A 176 -12.74 -12.16 -9.95
N PRO A 177 -11.65 -11.37 -9.96
CA PRO A 177 -10.64 -11.44 -8.91
C PRO A 177 -11.15 -10.78 -7.62
N ILE A 178 -10.84 -11.38 -6.47
CA ILE A 178 -10.99 -10.79 -5.13
C ILE A 178 -9.58 -10.69 -4.53
N GLY A 179 -9.12 -9.45 -4.31
CA GLY A 179 -8.10 -9.19 -3.29
C GLY A 179 -8.72 -9.29 -1.89
N ASP A 180 -7.93 -9.40 -0.82
CA ASP A 180 -8.41 -9.49 0.57
C ASP A 180 -9.28 -8.29 1.07
N MET A 181 -9.70 -7.39 0.18
CA MET A 181 -10.70 -6.36 0.46
C MET A 181 -12.12 -6.90 0.20
N THR A 182 -13.00 -6.69 1.18
CA THR A 182 -14.45 -6.88 1.06
C THR A 182 -14.97 -6.26 -0.24
N VAL A 183 -15.56 -7.09 -1.09
CA VAL A 183 -16.08 -6.72 -2.41
C VAL A 183 -17.21 -5.70 -2.27
N SER A 184 -16.97 -4.45 -2.67
CA SER A 184 -18.03 -3.63 -3.25
C SER A 184 -18.42 -4.27 -4.59
N THR A 185 -19.71 -4.45 -4.79
CA THR A 185 -20.34 -5.18 -5.91
C THR A 185 -19.76 -4.82 -7.29
N PHE A 186 -18.98 -5.73 -7.87
CA PHE A 186 -18.61 -5.69 -9.29
C PHE A 186 -19.74 -6.27 -10.15
N THR A 187 -20.24 -5.51 -11.11
CA THR A 187 -21.24 -5.95 -12.09
C THR A 187 -20.57 -6.79 -13.20
N LYS A 188 -21.34 -7.70 -13.80
CA LYS A 188 -20.91 -8.71 -14.80
C LYS A 188 -20.15 -8.14 -16.01
N THR A 189 -20.26 -6.84 -16.27
CA THR A 189 -19.56 -6.10 -17.35
C THR A 189 -18.16 -5.62 -16.97
N GLN A 190 -17.73 -5.77 -15.71
CA GLN A 190 -16.41 -5.35 -15.24
C GLN A 190 -15.49 -6.55 -14.95
N LYS A 191 -15.28 -7.41 -15.95
CA LYS A 191 -14.20 -8.42 -15.96
C LYS A 191 -12.82 -7.77 -16.12
N HIS A 192 -12.55 -6.69 -15.40
CA HIS A 192 -11.26 -6.00 -15.45
C HIS A 192 -10.33 -6.64 -14.41
N PHE A 193 -9.16 -7.06 -14.85
CA PHE A 193 -8.07 -7.43 -13.95
C PHE A 193 -7.71 -6.21 -13.10
N ILE A 194 -7.66 -6.41 -11.79
CA ILE A 194 -7.20 -5.39 -10.85
C ILE A 194 -5.69 -5.21 -11.13
N ARG A 195 -5.32 -4.06 -11.68
CA ARG A 195 -3.96 -3.54 -11.57
C ARG A 195 -3.74 -3.02 -10.15
#